data_AF-A0A8J6K7M9-F1
#
_entry.id   AF-A0A8J6K7M9-F1
#
_cell.length_a   1.000
_cell.length_b   1.000
_cell.length_c   1.000
_cell.angle_alpha   90.00
_cell.angle_beta   90.00
_cell.angle_gamma   90.00
#
_symmetry.space_group_name_H-M   'P 1'
#
loop_
_entity.id
_entity.type
_entity.pdbx_description
1 polymer ?
#
loop_
_entity_poly.entity_id
_entity_poly.type
_entity_poly.pdbx_seq_one_letter_code
_entity_poly.pdbx_strand_id
1 'polypeptide(L)'
;GTTEPMETRFLLADNLYCKASVPPTNKVCLWLGANVMLEYDIDDAQALLEKNLSTATRNLDSAEEDLDFLRDQFTTTEVNMARVYNWDVKRRNKVDVSKSKA
;
A
#
# COMPACT_ATOMS: atom_id res chain seq x y z
N GLY A 1 -20.52 -11.11 -26.20
CA GLY A 1 -21.17 -11.81 -25.07
C GLY A 1 -21.51 -13.21 -25.48
N THR A 2 -21.27 -14.19 -24.60
CA THR A 2 -21.67 -15.59 -24.81
C THR A 2 -23.20 -15.68 -24.78
N THR A 3 -23.79 -16.21 -25.85
CA THR A 3 -25.25 -16.35 -26.04
C THR A 3 -25.85 -17.55 -25.29
N GLU A 4 -25.02 -18.37 -24.64
CA GLU A 4 -25.48 -19.58 -23.93
C GLU A 4 -25.48 -19.39 -22.41
N PRO A 5 -26.46 -19.98 -21.69
CA PRO A 5 -26.50 -19.97 -20.24
C PRO A 5 -25.25 -20.65 -19.66
N MET A 6 -24.59 -20.02 -18.69
CA MET A 6 -23.45 -20.63 -18.01
C MET A 6 -23.93 -21.39 -16.77
N GLU A 7 -23.45 -22.62 -16.57
CA GLU A 7 -23.61 -23.30 -15.28
C GLU A 7 -22.53 -22.84 -14.31
N THR A 8 -22.94 -22.36 -13.13
CA THR A 8 -22.01 -21.95 -12.08
C THR A 8 -22.45 -22.46 -10.71
N ARG A 9 -21.56 -22.36 -9.75
CA ARG A 9 -21.81 -22.66 -8.34
C ARG A 9 -21.81 -21.37 -7.55
N PHE A 10 -23.00 -20.90 -7.17
CA PHE A 10 -23.12 -19.70 -6.33
C PHE A 10 -22.68 -20.00 -4.91
N LEU A 11 -21.82 -19.12 -4.37
CA LEU A 11 -21.39 -19.14 -2.99
C LEU A 11 -22.49 -18.50 -2.13
N LEU A 12 -23.13 -19.32 -1.29
CA LEU A 12 -24.13 -18.86 -0.31
C LEU A 12 -23.48 -18.56 1.04
N ALA A 13 -22.48 -19.36 1.40
CA ALA A 13 -21.60 -19.20 2.54
C ALA A 13 -20.26 -19.90 2.22
N ASP A 14 -19.23 -19.67 3.03
CA ASP A 14 -17.85 -20.10 2.76
C ASP A 14 -17.70 -21.61 2.41
N ASN A 15 -18.58 -22.47 2.93
CA ASN A 15 -18.59 -23.92 2.66
C ASN A 15 -19.87 -24.43 1.99
N LEU A 16 -20.75 -23.53 1.51
CA LEU A 16 -22.04 -23.90 0.93
C LEU A 16 -22.19 -23.29 -0.47
N TYR A 17 -22.30 -24.18 -1.46
CA TYR A 17 -22.46 -23.82 -2.85
C TYR A 17 -23.73 -24.43 -3.44
N CYS A 18 -24.47 -23.64 -4.22
CA CYS A 18 -25.63 -24.12 -4.96
C CYS A 18 -25.34 -24.07 -6.46
N LYS A 19 -25.71 -25.14 -7.19
CA LYS A 19 -25.63 -25.16 -8.65
C LYS A 19 -26.76 -24.31 -9.21
N ALA A 20 -26.44 -23.41 -10.13
CA ALA A 20 -27.45 -22.65 -10.87
C ALA A 20 -26.99 -22.37 -12.30
N SER A 21 -27.96 -22.14 -13.17
CA SER A 21 -27.73 -21.67 -14.53
C SER A 21 -27.91 -20.14 -14.56
N VAL A 22 -26.90 -19.43 -15.04
CA VAL A 22 -26.90 -17.97 -15.15
C VAL A 22 -27.19 -17.58 -16.59
N PRO A 23 -28.28 -16.83 -16.84
CA PRO A 23 -28.57 -16.28 -18.16
C PRO A 23 -27.47 -15.32 -18.62
N PRO A 24 -27.30 -15.13 -19.93
CA PRO A 24 -26.40 -14.11 -20.46
C PRO A 24 -26.73 -12.74 -19.88
N THR A 25 -25.76 -12.10 -19.24
CA THR A 25 -25.89 -10.74 -18.70
C THR A 25 -24.76 -9.86 -19.25
N ASN A 26 -25.08 -8.59 -19.49
CA ASN A 26 -24.10 -7.57 -19.87
C ASN A 26 -23.72 -6.66 -18.70
N LYS A 27 -24.20 -6.98 -17.50
CA LYS A 27 -24.06 -6.16 -16.30
C LYS A 27 -23.55 -6.95 -15.11
N VAL A 28 -22.78 -6.27 -14.26
CA VAL A 28 -22.22 -6.79 -13.02
C VAL A 28 -22.39 -5.79 -11.89
N CYS A 29 -22.56 -6.28 -10.66
CA CYS A 29 -22.62 -5.43 -9.47
C CYS A 29 -21.26 -5.45 -8.78
N LEU A 30 -20.64 -4.27 -8.63
CA LEU A 30 -19.38 -4.10 -7.93
C LEU A 30 -19.60 -3.42 -6.58
N TRP A 31 -18.87 -3.89 -5.57
CA TRP A 31 -18.81 -3.28 -4.26
C TRP A 31 -17.69 -2.24 -4.21
N LEU A 32 -18.04 -0.97 -3.99
CA LEU A 32 -17.10 0.15 -3.99
C LEU A 32 -16.57 0.48 -2.58
N GLY A 33 -17.05 -0.23 -1.55
CA GLY A 33 -16.79 0.09 -0.15
C GLY A 33 -17.82 1.04 0.44
N ALA A 34 -17.64 1.42 1.70
CA ALA A 34 -18.55 2.32 2.44
C ALA A 34 -20.04 1.91 2.40
N ASN A 35 -20.32 0.60 2.33
CA ASN A 35 -21.67 0.03 2.18
C ASN A 35 -22.38 0.38 0.86
N VAL A 36 -21.62 0.68 -0.19
CA VAL A 36 -22.14 1.08 -1.51
C VAL A 36 -21.83 0.01 -2.56
N MET A 37 -22.88 -0.42 -3.27
CA MET A 37 -22.82 -1.30 -4.43
C MET A 37 -23.40 -0.57 -5.65
N LEU A 38 -22.74 -0.68 -6.80
CA LEU A 38 -23.24 -0.13 -8.07
C LEU A 38 -23.25 -1.19 -9.16
N GLU A 39 -24.24 -1.10 -10.03
CA GLU A 39 -24.34 -1.87 -11.26
C GLU A 39 -23.56 -1.16 -12.37
N TYR A 40 -22.71 -1.91 -13.07
CA TYR A 40 -21.91 -1.46 -14.20
C TYR A 40 -22.09 -2.41 -15.38
N ASP A 41 -21.90 -1.90 -16.59
CA ASP A 41 -21.71 -2.75 -17.76
C ASP A 41 -20.32 -3.42 -17.69
N ILE A 42 -20.14 -4.56 -18.39
CA ILE A 42 -18.90 -5.35 -18.30
C ILE A 42 -17.64 -4.53 -18.63
N ASP A 43 -17.71 -3.69 -19.67
CA ASP A 43 -16.57 -2.90 -20.14
C ASP A 43 -16.16 -1.83 -19.10
N ASP A 44 -17.14 -1.14 -18.51
CA ASP A 44 -16.91 -0.14 -17.47
C ASP A 44 -16.38 -0.79 -16.18
N ALA A 45 -16.91 -1.96 -15.82
CA ALA A 45 -16.45 -2.73 -14.67
C ALA A 45 -14.99 -3.17 -14.85
N GLN A 46 -14.62 -3.64 -16.04
CA GLN A 46 -13.25 -4.02 -16.35
C GLN A 46 -12.31 -2.81 -16.27
N ALA A 47 -12.68 -1.70 -16.90
CA ALA A 47 -11.87 -0.47 -16.87
C ALA A 47 -11.68 0.05 -15.42
N LEU A 48 -12.72 -0.03 -14.59
CA LEU A 48 -12.65 0.35 -13.18
C LEU A 48 -11.69 -0.55 -12.39
N LEU A 49 -11.77 -1.86 -12.59
CA LEU A 49 -10.91 -2.83 -11.92
C LEU A 49 -9.44 -2.68 -12.35
N GLU A 50 -9.18 -2.49 -13.65
CA GLU A 50 -7.83 -2.23 -14.17
C GLU A 50 -7.24 -0.93 -13.61
N LYS A 51 -8.05 0.13 -13.53
CA LYS A 51 -7.64 1.39 -12.90
C LYS A 51 -7.32 1.22 -11.41
N ASN A 52 -8.16 0.48 -10.68
CA ASN A 52 -7.93 0.19 -9.27
C ASN A 52 -6.65 -0.62 -9.06
N LEU A 53 -6.42 -1.63 -9.89
CA LEU A 53 -5.19 -2.43 -9.88
C LEU A 53 -3.96 -1.54 -10.12
N SER A 54 -3.97 -0.74 -11.19
CA SER A 54 -2.87 0.18 -11.51
C SER A 54 -2.59 1.17 -10.37
N THR A 55 -3.64 1.72 -9.76
CA THR A 55 -3.51 2.65 -8.62
C THR A 55 -2.91 1.95 -7.41
N ALA A 56 -3.37 0.74 -7.09
CA ALA A 56 -2.85 -0.04 -5.97
C ALA A 56 -1.37 -0.40 -6.16
N THR A 57 -0.99 -0.85 -7.35
CA THR A 57 0.43 -1.14 -7.68
C THR A 57 1.28 0.11 -7.57
N ARG A 58 0.84 1.24 -8.15
CA ARG A 58 1.60 2.49 -8.06
C ARG A 58 1.76 2.96 -6.61
N ASN A 59 0.72 2.82 -5.79
CA ASN A 59 0.78 3.18 -4.38
C ASN A 59 1.76 2.27 -3.61
N LEU A 60 1.86 0.98 -3.99
CA LEU A 60 2.85 0.08 -3.43
C LEU A 60 4.26 0.54 -3.80
N ASP A 61 4.52 0.79 -5.07
CA ASP A 61 5.84 1.24 -5.56
C ASP A 61 6.27 2.54 -4.85
N SER A 62 5.37 3.53 -4.75
CA SER A 62 5.64 4.78 -4.04
C SER A 62 5.92 4.56 -2.55
N ALA A 63 5.19 3.64 -1.90
CA ALA A 63 5.44 3.33 -0.49
C ALA A 63 6.79 2.64 -0.28
N GLU A 64 7.22 1.78 -1.22
CA GLU A 64 8.54 1.15 -1.19
C GLU A 64 9.66 2.20 -1.35
N GLU A 65 9.54 3.12 -2.30
CA GLU A 65 10.50 4.22 -2.50
C GLU A 65 10.59 5.13 -1.25
N ASP A 66 9.45 5.48 -0.66
CA ASP A 66 9.40 6.28 0.56
C ASP A 66 10.07 5.56 1.75
N LEU A 67 9.89 4.25 1.88
CA LEU A 67 10.53 3.45 2.93
C LEU A 67 12.05 3.39 2.75
N ASP A 68 12.54 3.19 1.53
CA ASP A 68 13.97 3.21 1.24
C ASP A 68 14.57 4.59 1.51
N PHE A 69 13.89 5.67 1.10
CA PHE A 69 14.31 7.03 1.42
C PHE A 69 14.39 7.27 2.93
N LEU A 70 13.36 6.85 3.68
CA LEU A 70 13.34 6.98 5.14
C LEU A 70 14.47 6.19 5.81
N ARG A 71 14.80 4.99 5.32
CA ARG A 71 15.92 4.19 5.83
C ARG A 71 17.25 4.94 5.71
N ASP A 72 17.47 5.58 4.56
CA ASP A 72 18.69 6.36 4.32
C ASP A 72 18.72 7.64 5.18
N GLN A 73 17.55 8.27 5.40
CA GLN A 73 17.43 9.40 6.31
C GLN A 73 17.74 9.02 7.77
N PHE A 74 17.26 7.85 8.24
CA PHE A 74 17.61 7.34 9.57
C PHE A 74 19.12 7.20 9.72
N THR A 75 19.76 6.47 8.80
CA THR A 75 21.22 6.23 8.84
C THR A 75 22.01 7.55 8.84
N THR A 76 21.65 8.49 7.96
CA THR A 76 22.32 9.80 7.87
C THR A 76 22.16 10.60 9.15
N THR A 77 20.96 10.57 9.74
CA THR A 77 20.63 11.29 10.98
C THR A 77 21.42 10.72 12.16
N GLU A 78 21.48 9.40 12.29
CA GLU A 78 22.25 8.72 13.34
C GLU A 78 23.74 9.05 13.27
N VAL A 79 24.34 9.02 12.07
CA VAL A 79 25.75 9.38 11.88
C VAL A 79 25.99 10.86 12.23
N ASN A 80 25.10 11.76 11.83
CA ASN A 80 25.24 13.18 12.15
C ASN A 80 25.09 13.44 13.66
N MET A 81 24.15 12.77 14.33
CA MET A 81 24.02 12.83 15.78
C MET A 81 25.29 12.34 16.49
N ALA A 82 25.85 11.21 16.05
CA ALA A 82 27.11 10.69 16.60
C ALA A 82 28.29 11.66 16.40
N ARG A 83 28.38 12.33 15.24
CA ARG A 83 29.40 13.34 14.96
C ARG A 83 29.27 14.56 15.88
N VAL A 84 28.06 15.07 16.05
CA VAL A 84 27.78 16.20 16.95
C VAL A 84 28.12 15.83 18.40
N TYR A 85 27.73 14.65 18.85
CA TYR A 85 28.07 14.15 20.17
C TYR A 85 29.60 14.06 20.37
N ASN A 86 30.32 13.47 19.42
CA ASN A 86 31.77 13.36 19.46
C ASN A 86 32.47 14.73 19.47
N TRP A 87 31.96 15.69 18.71
CA TRP A 87 32.46 17.06 18.73
C TRP A 87 32.24 17.73 20.08
N ASP A 88 31.06 17.55 20.68
CA ASP A 88 30.73 18.14 21.98
C ASP A 88 31.59 17.57 23.11
N VAL A 89 31.83 16.26 23.14
CA VAL A 89 32.76 15.62 24.09
C VAL A 89 34.18 16.19 23.94
N LYS A 90 34.70 16.29 22.69
CA LYS A 90 36.03 16.88 22.45
C LYS A 90 36.11 18.34 22.90
N ARG A 91 35.04 19.11 22.70
CA ARG A 91 34.97 20.51 23.15
C ARG A 91 35.03 20.60 24.67
N ARG A 92 34.21 19.81 25.39
CA ARG A 92 34.19 19.78 26.86
C ARG A 92 35.55 19.39 27.44
N ASN A 93 36.18 18.34 26.92
CA ASN A 93 37.51 17.91 27.37
C ASN A 93 38.57 19.01 27.20
N LYS A 94 38.52 19.81 26.13
CA LYS A 94 39.46 20.93 25.95
C LYS A 94 39.25 22.04 26.98
N VAL A 95 38.00 22.33 27.36
CA VAL A 95 37.68 23.34 28.38
C VAL A 95 38.11 22.90 29.78
N ASP A 96 37.98 21.61 30.11
CA ASP A 96 38.43 21.09 31.39
C ASP A 96 39.97 21.06 31.50
N VAL A 97 40.67 20.69 30.43
CA VAL A 97 42.14 20.71 30.40
C VAL A 97 42.70 22.13 30.54
N SER A 98 42.05 23.15 29.96
CA SER A 98 42.50 24.54 30.12
C SER A 98 42.23 25.10 31.52
N LYS A 99 41.16 24.67 32.19
CA LYS A 99 40.91 25.02 33.61
C LYS A 99 41.89 24.36 34.56
N SER A 100 42.34 23.14 34.27
CA SER A 100 43.28 22.41 35.14
C SER A 100 44.74 22.86 35.01
N LYS A 101 45.06 23.71 34.02
CA LYS A 101 46.38 24.31 33.79
C LYS A 101 46.49 25.77 34.24
N ALA A 102 45.39 26.37 34.70
CA ALA A 102 45.35 27.69 35.31
C ALA A 102 45.30 27.54 36.84
#